data_AF-A0A2N1D0A8-F1
#
_entry.id   AF-A0A2N1D0A8-F1
#
_cell.length_a   1.000
_cell.length_b   1.000
_cell.length_c   1.000
_cell.angle_alpha   90.00
_cell.angle_beta   90.00
_cell.angle_gamma   90.00
#
_symmetry.space_group_name_H-M   'P 1'
#
loop_
_entity.id
_entity.type
_entity.pdbx_description
1 polymer ?
#
loop_
_entity_poly.entity_id
_entity_poly.type
_entity_poly.pdbx_seq_one_letter_code
_entity_poly.pdbx_strand_id
1 'polypeptide(L)'
;RGGTRYRTEIRWGVLDLVGNQNYYGDYYFTTEAVEDNQSPTVTMISPQQDSVDINPNGNIVINFSEPMNPNTVNSNNIALFVNGAVVRPSVFKSADGRQVTLSANKPWSSLISVIMTDDVLDLSGNALAPYVSTFMTGVLDNDTGRPSISRQIPTNGSSGWIGLDELLLYTSEPMDVSSIDEAFHITEDGVLIDDQGTLEVLGDGRTIRFTKDTPFTENRYVQIFLSSAATDDSGNPLNNYNAYFRTGVSGDLVGTRPNISAYYPGNSQTGVPVNPNLFVLYTEALDSATLTSANVRLQNADNGFSDVPSTASFDASTNLLKVVPDTDLDADTRYYLWLSGDIEDTDGDRQNSARATYFYTAADGSRDDRQPTVLAQSPTSGQTNVGVNTMYASRYDENMNPLTFDYGTGSQRRFNAQFSENNQVVRYERLGT
;
A
#
# COMPACT_ATOMS: atom_id res chain seq x y z
N ARG A 1 67.93 -28.89 -9.56
CA ARG A 1 68.85 -28.91 -10.73
C ARG A 1 68.03 -29.39 -11.92
N GLY A 2 68.17 -28.77 -13.10
CA GLY A 2 67.47 -29.23 -14.30
C GLY A 2 67.89 -30.66 -14.69
N GLY A 3 67.00 -31.42 -15.31
CA GLY A 3 67.25 -32.81 -15.73
C GLY A 3 67.46 -33.81 -14.59
N THR A 4 67.11 -33.45 -13.35
CA THR A 4 67.33 -34.29 -12.16
C THR A 4 66.07 -35.08 -11.86
N ARG A 5 66.19 -36.42 -11.81
CA ARG A 5 65.12 -37.29 -11.36
C ARG A 5 65.05 -37.32 -9.85
N TYR A 6 63.97 -36.78 -9.31
CA TYR A 6 63.61 -36.91 -7.90
C TYR A 6 62.73 -38.15 -7.74
N ARG A 7 62.96 -38.91 -6.68
CA ARG A 7 62.24 -40.14 -6.35
C ARG A 7 61.75 -40.04 -4.91
N THR A 8 60.46 -40.27 -4.72
CA THR A 8 59.85 -40.42 -3.40
C THR A 8 59.40 -41.86 -3.24
N GLU A 9 59.93 -42.51 -2.20
CA GLU A 9 59.60 -43.88 -1.84
C GLU A 9 58.68 -43.86 -0.63
N ILE A 10 57.46 -44.38 -0.78
CA ILE A 10 56.62 -44.72 0.36
C ILE A 10 57.01 -46.14 0.79
N ARG A 11 57.85 -46.21 1.82
CA ARG A 11 58.34 -47.47 2.38
C ARG A 11 57.30 -48.15 3.27
N TRP A 12 57.56 -49.42 3.58
CA TRP A 12 56.75 -50.23 4.50
C TRP A 12 56.52 -49.51 5.83
N GLY A 13 55.28 -49.51 6.32
CA GLY A 13 54.89 -48.93 7.62
C GLY A 13 54.26 -47.54 7.59
N VAL A 14 53.99 -46.97 6.41
CA VAL A 14 53.16 -45.75 6.32
C VAL A 14 51.69 -46.15 6.45
N LEU A 15 51.10 -45.77 7.59
CA LEU A 15 49.71 -46.04 7.96
C LEU A 15 48.86 -44.77 7.78
N ASP A 16 47.61 -44.91 7.37
CA ASP A 16 46.64 -43.81 7.45
C ASP A 16 46.17 -43.60 8.91
N LEU A 17 45.31 -42.58 9.13
CA LEU A 17 44.80 -42.21 10.46
C LEU A 17 44.01 -43.31 11.17
N VAL A 18 43.59 -44.37 10.47
CA VAL A 18 42.85 -45.50 11.03
C VAL A 18 43.59 -46.84 10.88
N GLY A 19 44.87 -46.80 10.48
CA GLY A 19 45.77 -47.96 10.46
C GLY A 19 45.77 -48.76 9.15
N ASN A 20 45.18 -48.27 8.07
CA ASN A 20 45.29 -48.93 6.77
C ASN A 20 46.68 -48.70 6.17
N GLN A 21 47.23 -49.74 5.55
CA GLN A 21 48.60 -49.71 5.02
C GLN A 21 48.60 -49.72 3.50
N ASN A 22 49.44 -48.86 2.90
CA ASN A 22 49.78 -48.96 1.48
C ASN A 22 51.05 -49.81 1.29
N TYR A 23 50.97 -50.81 0.41
CA TYR A 23 52.06 -51.75 0.13
C TYR A 23 52.93 -51.20 -1.01
N TYR A 24 53.84 -50.30 -0.66
CA TYR A 24 54.96 -49.83 -1.51
C TYR A 24 54.57 -48.94 -2.71
N GLY A 25 54.92 -47.65 -2.63
CA GLY A 25 54.75 -46.68 -3.72
C GLY A 25 56.09 -46.08 -4.14
N ASP A 26 56.41 -46.12 -5.43
CA ASP A 26 57.60 -45.47 -6.01
C ASP A 26 57.16 -44.42 -7.02
N TYR A 27 57.24 -43.15 -6.61
CA TYR A 27 56.88 -42.03 -7.47
C TYR A 27 58.14 -41.26 -7.83
N TYR A 28 58.23 -40.85 -9.09
CA TYR A 28 59.36 -40.08 -9.57
C TYR A 28 58.91 -39.00 -10.53
N PHE A 29 59.69 -37.93 -10.59
CA PHE A 29 59.59 -36.90 -11.61
C PHE A 29 60.99 -36.45 -12.00
N THR A 30 61.17 -36.04 -13.25
CA THR A 30 62.42 -35.45 -13.74
C THR A 30 62.17 -33.98 -13.99
N THR A 31 62.99 -33.10 -13.42
CA THR A 31 62.92 -31.67 -13.72
C THR A 31 63.33 -31.40 -15.16
N GLU A 32 62.75 -30.39 -15.81
CA GLU A 32 63.17 -30.00 -17.17
C GLU A 32 64.61 -29.47 -17.18
N ALA A 33 65.26 -29.54 -18.35
CA ALA A 33 66.67 -29.17 -18.51
C ALA A 33 66.88 -27.66 -18.73
N VAL A 34 65.81 -26.93 -19.09
CA VAL A 34 65.85 -25.51 -19.39
C VAL A 34 65.30 -24.73 -18.20
N GLU A 35 65.96 -23.64 -17.83
CA GLU A 35 65.40 -22.70 -16.86
C GLU A 35 64.16 -22.04 -17.46
N ASP A 36 63.06 -22.13 -16.72
CA ASP A 36 61.83 -21.43 -17.05
C ASP A 36 62.02 -19.94 -16.77
N ASN A 37 61.94 -19.15 -17.83
CA ASN A 37 62.11 -17.70 -17.84
C ASN A 37 60.80 -16.99 -18.25
N GLN A 38 59.67 -17.70 -18.26
CA GLN A 38 58.39 -17.13 -18.62
C GLN A 38 57.76 -16.48 -17.39
N SER A 39 57.45 -15.19 -17.47
CA SER A 39 56.69 -14.53 -16.40
C SER A 39 55.26 -15.07 -16.32
N PRO A 40 54.72 -15.28 -15.10
CA PRO A 40 53.33 -15.64 -14.91
C PRO A 40 52.40 -14.51 -15.36
N THR A 41 51.20 -14.88 -15.78
CA THR A 41 50.13 -13.95 -16.19
C THR A 41 48.82 -14.29 -15.49
N VAL A 42 47.95 -13.29 -15.29
CA VAL A 42 46.57 -13.51 -14.82
C VAL A 42 45.71 -13.90 -16.01
N THR A 43 45.18 -15.12 -16.00
CA THR A 43 44.32 -15.64 -17.08
C THR A 43 42.84 -15.32 -16.83
N MET A 44 42.44 -15.16 -15.58
CA MET A 44 41.08 -14.78 -15.19
C MET A 44 41.08 -14.15 -13.80
N ILE A 45 40.20 -13.16 -13.62
CA ILE A 45 39.82 -12.64 -12.32
C ILE A 45 38.29 -12.53 -12.24
N SER A 46 37.73 -12.92 -11.10
CA SER A 46 36.33 -12.71 -10.73
C SER A 46 36.29 -12.00 -9.38
N PRO A 47 35.56 -10.88 -9.23
CA PRO A 47 34.78 -10.19 -10.26
C PRO A 47 35.63 -9.69 -11.44
N GLN A 48 35.00 -9.55 -12.61
CA GLN A 48 35.68 -9.02 -13.80
C GLN A 48 35.99 -7.53 -13.60
N GLN A 49 37.03 -7.06 -14.30
CA GLN A 49 37.41 -5.66 -14.30
C GLN A 49 36.23 -4.77 -14.75
N ASP A 50 36.04 -3.66 -14.05
CA ASP A 50 35.02 -2.63 -14.22
C ASP A 50 33.56 -3.10 -14.03
N SER A 51 33.37 -4.28 -13.43
CA SER A 51 32.05 -4.74 -13.04
C SER A 51 31.44 -3.90 -11.91
N VAL A 52 30.12 -3.76 -11.93
CA VAL A 52 29.32 -3.07 -10.91
C VAL A 52 28.38 -4.05 -10.22
N ASP A 53 27.76 -3.62 -9.11
CA ASP A 53 26.78 -4.39 -8.34
C ASP A 53 27.29 -5.76 -7.86
N ILE A 54 28.59 -5.83 -7.57
CA ILE A 54 29.19 -7.04 -7.04
C ILE A 54 28.78 -7.25 -5.59
N ASN A 55 28.40 -8.48 -5.25
CA ASN A 55 28.11 -8.87 -3.87
C ASN A 55 29.34 -8.60 -2.96
N PRO A 56 29.22 -7.69 -1.98
CA PRO A 56 30.31 -7.34 -1.06
C PRO A 56 30.84 -8.52 -0.23
N ASN A 57 30.04 -9.58 -0.05
CA ASN A 57 30.43 -10.82 0.64
C ASN A 57 31.13 -11.85 -0.27
N GLY A 58 31.15 -11.62 -1.58
CA GLY A 58 31.82 -12.49 -2.54
C GLY A 58 33.34 -12.54 -2.35
N ASN A 59 33.96 -13.68 -2.64
CA ASN A 59 35.40 -13.79 -2.73
C ASN A 59 35.89 -13.25 -4.07
N ILE A 60 37.15 -12.81 -4.12
CA ILE A 60 37.85 -12.51 -5.38
C ILE A 60 38.66 -13.76 -5.74
N VAL A 61 38.46 -14.30 -6.93
CA VAL A 61 39.16 -15.50 -7.42
C VAL A 61 40.03 -15.11 -8.61
N ILE A 62 41.30 -15.52 -8.57
CA ILE A 62 42.33 -15.19 -9.55
C ILE A 62 42.94 -16.49 -10.04
N ASN A 63 43.02 -16.67 -11.36
CA ASN A 63 43.73 -17.78 -12.00
C ASN A 63 44.99 -17.26 -12.70
N PHE A 64 46.12 -17.94 -12.48
CA PHE A 64 47.40 -17.66 -13.12
C PHE A 64 47.67 -18.64 -14.27
N SER A 65 48.56 -18.27 -15.20
CA SER A 65 49.00 -19.13 -16.31
C SER A 65 49.77 -20.38 -15.84
N GLU A 66 50.34 -20.34 -14.65
CA GLU A 66 51.21 -21.38 -14.11
C GLU A 66 51.22 -21.39 -12.56
N PRO A 67 51.77 -22.45 -11.93
CA PRO A 67 51.84 -22.55 -10.48
C PRO A 67 52.73 -21.47 -9.86
N MET A 68 52.18 -20.73 -8.91
CA MET A 68 52.85 -19.61 -8.25
C MET A 68 53.65 -20.05 -7.01
N ASN A 69 54.69 -19.30 -6.65
CA ASN A 69 55.44 -19.54 -5.42
C ASN A 69 54.59 -19.17 -4.19
N PRO A 70 54.22 -20.14 -3.34
CA PRO A 70 53.28 -19.92 -2.25
C PRO A 70 53.81 -18.96 -1.17
N ASN A 71 55.12 -18.74 -1.08
CA ASN A 71 55.71 -17.79 -0.13
C ASN A 71 55.51 -16.33 -0.57
N THR A 72 55.32 -16.09 -1.87
CA THR A 72 55.17 -14.74 -2.45
C THR A 72 53.70 -14.35 -2.66
N VAL A 73 52.82 -15.33 -2.81
CA VAL A 73 51.37 -15.13 -2.90
C VAL A 73 50.78 -14.93 -1.50
N ASN A 74 50.86 -13.70 -0.99
CA ASN A 74 50.40 -13.35 0.35
C ASN A 74 49.85 -11.92 0.40
N SER A 75 49.31 -11.50 1.54
CA SER A 75 48.66 -10.19 1.70
C SER A 75 49.61 -9.00 1.84
N ASN A 76 50.93 -9.23 1.73
CA ASN A 76 51.92 -8.16 1.54
C ASN A 76 52.07 -7.80 0.06
N ASN A 77 52.01 -8.80 -0.82
CA ASN A 77 52.26 -8.62 -2.26
C ASN A 77 50.95 -8.51 -3.07
N ILE A 78 49.82 -8.86 -2.44
CA ILE A 78 48.45 -8.74 -2.97
C ILE A 78 47.61 -7.93 -1.97
N ALA A 79 47.19 -6.73 -2.36
CA ALA A 79 46.41 -5.83 -1.52
C ALA A 79 45.08 -5.45 -2.19
N LEU A 80 44.08 -5.15 -1.37
CA LEU A 80 42.85 -4.51 -1.82
C LEU A 80 42.90 -3.04 -1.43
N PHE A 81 42.39 -2.17 -2.28
CA PHE A 81 42.09 -0.78 -1.95
C PHE A 81 40.58 -0.59 -1.99
N VAL A 82 40.02 -0.14 -0.88
CA VAL A 82 38.60 0.16 -0.72
C VAL A 82 38.47 1.66 -0.59
N ASN A 83 37.92 2.32 -1.62
CA ASN A 83 37.82 3.78 -1.68
C ASN A 83 39.17 4.49 -1.36
N GLY A 84 40.28 3.90 -1.81
CA GLY A 84 41.63 4.40 -1.59
C GLY A 84 42.31 3.98 -0.27
N ALA A 85 41.59 3.33 0.66
CA ALA A 85 42.17 2.77 1.88
C ALA A 85 42.64 1.32 1.68
N VAL A 86 43.83 0.98 2.18
CA VAL A 86 44.38 -0.37 2.07
C VAL A 86 43.63 -1.34 3.00
N VAL A 87 43.16 -2.47 2.43
CA VAL A 87 42.60 -3.62 3.12
C VAL A 87 43.44 -4.85 2.77
N ARG A 88 43.93 -5.55 3.79
CA ARG A 88 44.71 -6.78 3.61
C ARG A 88 43.78 -8.00 3.64
N PRO A 89 43.61 -8.73 2.52
CA PRO A 89 42.73 -9.89 2.48
C PRO A 89 43.38 -11.13 3.13
N SER A 90 42.54 -12.08 3.52
CA SER A 90 42.95 -13.48 3.68
C SER A 90 43.21 -14.10 2.31
N VAL A 91 44.32 -14.83 2.16
CA VAL A 91 44.78 -15.38 0.88
C VAL A 91 44.82 -16.90 0.91
N PHE A 92 43.93 -17.54 0.16
CA PHE A 92 43.85 -18.99 0.00
C PHE A 92 44.39 -19.41 -1.37
N LYS A 93 45.02 -20.58 -1.44
CA LYS A 93 45.72 -21.08 -2.63
C LYS A 93 45.20 -22.47 -2.96
N SER A 94 45.02 -22.76 -4.24
CA SER A 94 44.71 -24.12 -4.71
C SER A 94 45.93 -25.04 -4.54
N ALA A 95 45.67 -26.35 -4.48
CA ALA A 95 46.72 -27.36 -4.33
C ALA A 95 47.69 -27.41 -5.54
N ASP A 96 47.22 -27.03 -6.73
CA ASP A 96 48.04 -26.94 -7.94
C ASP A 96 48.79 -25.60 -8.08
N GLY A 97 48.62 -24.67 -7.12
CA GLY A 97 49.30 -23.39 -7.07
C GLY A 97 48.86 -22.37 -8.12
N ARG A 98 47.85 -22.67 -8.94
CA ARG A 98 47.42 -21.80 -10.05
C ARG A 98 46.26 -20.86 -9.73
N GLN A 99 45.51 -21.13 -8.67
CA GLN A 99 44.35 -20.32 -8.27
C GLN A 99 44.55 -19.73 -6.88
N VAL A 100 44.15 -18.47 -6.75
CA VAL A 100 44.15 -17.72 -5.51
C VAL A 100 42.77 -17.17 -5.22
N THR A 101 42.30 -17.37 -4.00
CA THR A 101 41.05 -16.82 -3.50
C THR A 101 41.37 -15.80 -2.41
N LEU A 102 40.97 -14.56 -2.63
CA LEU A 102 41.08 -13.47 -1.66
C LEU A 102 39.73 -13.28 -0.96
N SER A 103 39.78 -13.23 0.37
CA SER A 103 38.60 -12.96 1.20
C SER A 103 38.87 -11.77 2.12
N ALA A 104 37.98 -10.78 2.07
CA ALA A 104 38.05 -9.58 2.91
C ALA A 104 36.65 -8.99 3.07
N ASN A 105 36.44 -8.26 4.16
CA ASN A 105 35.27 -7.40 4.29
C ASN A 105 35.37 -6.27 3.26
N LYS A 106 34.36 -6.19 2.39
CA LYS A 106 34.21 -5.13 1.39
C LYS A 106 32.93 -4.38 1.77
N PRO A 107 33.01 -3.08 2.08
CA PRO A 107 31.82 -2.27 2.33
C PRO A 107 30.93 -2.19 1.08
N TRP A 108 29.68 -1.81 1.30
CA TRP A 108 28.70 -1.56 0.23
C TRP A 108 29.09 -0.33 -0.59
N SER A 109 28.59 -0.26 -1.83
CA SER A 109 28.72 0.92 -2.70
C SER A 109 30.15 1.48 -2.76
N SER A 110 31.13 0.59 -2.86
CA SER A 110 32.55 0.93 -2.73
C SER A 110 33.33 0.50 -3.95
N LEU A 111 34.27 1.35 -4.38
CA LEU A 111 35.26 1.01 -5.39
C LEU A 111 36.32 0.11 -4.74
N ILE A 112 36.49 -1.08 -5.31
CA ILE A 112 37.50 -2.06 -4.91
C ILE A 112 38.56 -2.14 -6.00
N SER A 113 39.82 -1.95 -5.64
CA SER A 113 40.96 -2.23 -6.52
C SER A 113 41.78 -3.40 -5.97
N VAL A 114 42.00 -4.42 -6.79
CA VAL A 114 42.91 -5.53 -6.52
C VAL A 114 44.26 -5.18 -7.11
N ILE A 115 45.30 -5.09 -6.28
CA ILE A 115 46.66 -4.76 -6.72
C ILE A 115 47.58 -5.93 -6.41
N MET A 116 48.25 -6.44 -7.45
CA MET A 116 49.32 -7.43 -7.36
C MET A 116 50.61 -6.81 -7.87
N THR A 117 51.67 -6.95 -7.08
CA THR A 117 53.00 -6.38 -7.37
C THR A 117 53.89 -7.39 -8.10
N ASP A 118 55.05 -6.92 -8.56
CA ASP A 118 56.13 -7.74 -9.12
C ASP A 118 56.87 -8.61 -8.08
N ASP A 119 56.59 -8.43 -6.78
CA ASP A 119 57.02 -9.35 -5.74
C ASP A 119 56.22 -10.67 -5.73
N VAL A 120 55.19 -10.81 -6.57
CA VAL A 120 54.48 -12.08 -6.78
C VAL A 120 55.23 -12.89 -7.84
N LEU A 121 55.82 -14.02 -7.43
CA LEU A 121 56.72 -14.82 -8.27
C LEU A 121 56.12 -16.20 -8.58
N ASP A 122 56.52 -16.79 -9.70
CA ASP A 122 56.32 -18.22 -9.96
C ASP A 122 57.33 -19.10 -9.19
N LEU A 123 57.26 -20.43 -9.37
CA LEU A 123 58.17 -21.39 -8.73
C LEU A 123 59.63 -21.30 -9.22
N SER A 124 59.86 -20.70 -10.39
CA SER A 124 61.16 -20.52 -11.05
C SER A 124 61.83 -19.19 -10.67
N GLY A 125 61.07 -18.27 -10.07
CA GLY A 125 61.52 -16.95 -9.64
C GLY A 125 61.17 -15.81 -10.60
N ASN A 126 60.37 -16.05 -11.65
CA ASN A 126 59.97 -14.98 -12.57
C ASN A 126 58.84 -14.16 -11.95
N ALA A 127 58.95 -12.84 -12.08
CA ALA A 127 57.98 -11.89 -11.53
C ALA A 127 56.73 -11.76 -12.41
N LEU A 128 55.58 -11.69 -11.75
CA LEU A 128 54.33 -11.22 -12.34
C LEU A 128 54.48 -9.75 -12.74
N ALA A 129 54.06 -9.38 -13.95
CA ALA A 129 53.94 -7.96 -14.29
C ALA A 129 52.88 -7.30 -13.38
N PRO A 130 53.13 -6.10 -12.80
CA PRO A 130 52.18 -5.45 -11.91
C PRO A 130 50.77 -5.41 -12.51
N TYR A 131 49.79 -5.87 -11.73
CA TYR A 131 48.43 -6.08 -12.20
C TYR A 131 47.44 -5.35 -11.32
N VAL A 132 46.51 -4.63 -11.94
CA VAL A 132 45.43 -3.91 -11.26
C VAL A 132 44.10 -4.28 -11.89
N SER A 133 43.11 -4.62 -11.07
CA SER A 133 41.72 -4.81 -11.50
C SER A 133 40.79 -4.06 -10.55
N THR A 134 39.78 -3.41 -11.10
CA THR A 134 38.79 -2.60 -10.38
C THR A 134 37.39 -3.19 -10.51
N PHE A 135 36.57 -3.07 -9.46
CA PHE A 135 35.12 -3.33 -9.53
C PHE A 135 34.39 -2.53 -8.45
N MET A 136 33.07 -2.37 -8.57
CA MET A 136 32.23 -1.74 -7.56
C MET A 136 31.35 -2.75 -6.84
N THR A 137 31.30 -2.69 -5.51
CA THR A 137 30.31 -3.42 -4.72
C THR A 137 28.95 -2.74 -4.79
N GLY A 138 27.89 -3.54 -4.84
CA GLY A 138 26.51 -3.05 -4.81
C GLY A 138 26.07 -2.60 -3.41
N VAL A 139 24.84 -2.08 -3.32
CA VAL A 139 24.09 -1.99 -2.06
C VAL A 139 23.60 -3.41 -1.74
N LEU A 140 23.78 -3.89 -0.51
CA LEU A 140 23.11 -5.12 -0.08
C LEU A 140 21.68 -4.74 0.30
N ASP A 141 20.72 -5.14 -0.52
CA ASP A 141 19.33 -5.12 -0.12
C ASP A 141 19.11 -6.15 0.99
N ASN A 142 18.78 -5.67 2.19
CA ASN A 142 18.52 -6.49 3.36
C ASN A 142 17.04 -6.49 3.73
N ASP A 143 16.19 -5.95 2.85
CA ASP A 143 14.77 -6.11 3.01
C ASP A 143 14.40 -7.56 2.70
N THR A 144 13.97 -8.27 3.73
CA THR A 144 13.41 -9.62 3.64
C THR A 144 11.97 -9.65 4.13
N GLY A 145 11.39 -8.47 4.39
CA GLY A 145 9.99 -8.31 4.76
C GLY A 145 9.11 -8.74 3.59
N ARG A 146 7.99 -9.41 3.90
CA ARG A 146 7.00 -9.69 2.86
C ARG A 146 5.92 -8.63 2.92
N PRO A 147 5.58 -7.98 1.79
CA PRO A 147 4.48 -7.05 1.75
C PRO A 147 3.15 -7.69 2.16
N SER A 148 2.25 -6.89 2.73
CA SER A 148 0.90 -7.28 3.10
C SER A 148 -0.08 -6.15 2.83
N ILE A 149 -1.36 -6.47 2.62
CA ILE A 149 -2.41 -5.47 2.50
C ILE A 149 -2.83 -5.01 3.90
N SER A 150 -2.55 -3.74 4.20
CA SER A 150 -2.91 -3.09 5.46
C SER A 150 -4.35 -2.56 5.48
N ARG A 151 -4.89 -2.20 4.30
CA ARG A 151 -6.25 -1.69 4.13
C ARG A 151 -6.74 -1.91 2.70
N GLN A 152 -8.03 -2.16 2.54
CA GLN A 152 -8.74 -2.16 1.26
C GLN A 152 -9.90 -1.16 1.32
N ILE A 153 -10.20 -0.52 0.20
CA ILE A 153 -11.38 0.29 0.00
C ILE A 153 -12.04 -0.09 -1.35
N PRO A 154 -13.30 -0.53 -1.38
CA PRO A 154 -14.20 -0.73 -0.25
C PRO A 154 -13.70 -1.72 0.79
N THR A 155 -14.06 -1.54 2.06
CA THR A 155 -13.66 -2.47 3.13
C THR A 155 -14.06 -3.90 2.79
N ASN A 156 -13.16 -4.87 3.01
CA ASN A 156 -13.45 -6.29 2.78
C ASN A 156 -14.73 -6.71 3.53
N GLY A 157 -15.67 -7.32 2.81
CA GLY A 157 -16.96 -7.77 3.32
C GLY A 157 -18.08 -6.72 3.32
N SER A 158 -17.81 -5.48 2.89
CA SER A 158 -18.81 -4.42 2.83
C SER A 158 -19.85 -4.66 1.72
N SER A 159 -21.03 -4.03 1.84
CA SER A 159 -22.14 -4.17 0.91
C SER A 159 -22.87 -2.84 0.66
N GLY A 160 -23.73 -2.80 -0.36
CA GLY A 160 -24.59 -1.64 -0.65
C GLY A 160 -23.90 -0.55 -1.46
N TRP A 161 -22.78 -0.85 -2.12
CA TRP A 161 -22.06 0.09 -2.97
C TRP A 161 -22.79 0.27 -4.30
N ILE A 162 -23.38 1.43 -4.52
CA ILE A 162 -24.06 1.74 -5.78
C ILE A 162 -23.12 2.61 -6.60
N GLY A 163 -22.96 2.29 -7.89
CA GLY A 163 -22.23 3.14 -8.83
C GLY A 163 -20.72 3.26 -8.62
N LEU A 164 -20.13 2.56 -7.65
CA LEU A 164 -18.69 2.54 -7.41
C LEU A 164 -17.94 2.11 -8.68
N ASP A 165 -16.83 2.77 -8.99
CA ASP A 165 -15.95 2.46 -10.12
C ASP A 165 -14.48 2.24 -9.69
N GLU A 166 -14.16 2.40 -8.41
CA GLU A 166 -12.78 2.35 -7.92
C GLU A 166 -12.59 1.35 -6.76
N LEU A 167 -11.42 0.72 -6.75
CA LEU A 167 -10.86 -0.09 -5.66
C LEU A 167 -9.46 0.41 -5.32
N LEU A 168 -9.16 0.54 -4.02
CA LEU A 168 -7.83 0.83 -3.49
C LEU A 168 -7.34 -0.28 -2.56
N LEU A 169 -6.08 -0.67 -2.72
CA LEU A 169 -5.33 -1.53 -1.80
C LEU A 169 -4.12 -0.77 -1.27
N TYR A 170 -3.95 -0.73 0.05
CA TYR A 170 -2.80 -0.12 0.70
C TYR A 170 -1.84 -1.21 1.19
N THR A 171 -0.63 -1.21 0.67
CA THR A 171 0.42 -2.18 1.03
C THR A 171 1.25 -1.70 2.23
N SER A 172 1.88 -2.62 2.94
CA SER A 172 2.78 -2.30 4.07
C SER A 172 4.10 -1.67 3.62
N GLU A 173 4.53 -1.94 2.39
CA GLU A 173 5.82 -1.56 1.80
C GLU A 173 5.63 -1.16 0.32
N PRO A 174 6.55 -0.35 -0.25
CA PRO A 174 6.51 -0.01 -1.68
C PRO A 174 6.57 -1.27 -2.55
N MET A 175 5.77 -1.30 -3.61
CA MET A 175 5.68 -2.43 -4.52
C MET A 175 6.43 -2.17 -5.83
N ASP A 176 7.05 -3.21 -6.39
CA ASP A 176 7.51 -3.18 -7.78
C ASP A 176 6.29 -3.10 -8.70
N VAL A 177 6.11 -1.93 -9.30
CA VAL A 177 4.99 -1.61 -10.19
C VAL A 177 4.86 -2.62 -11.34
N SER A 178 5.97 -3.13 -11.85
CA SER A 178 5.96 -4.07 -12.99
C SER A 178 5.44 -5.46 -12.62
N SER A 179 5.44 -5.82 -11.33
CA SER A 179 4.95 -7.10 -10.82
C SER A 179 3.43 -7.12 -10.56
N ILE A 180 2.78 -5.96 -10.51
CA ILE A 180 1.39 -5.85 -10.05
C ILE A 180 0.39 -6.35 -11.10
N ASP A 181 0.61 -6.07 -12.38
CA ASP A 181 -0.32 -6.37 -13.47
C ASP A 181 -0.63 -7.87 -13.59
N GLU A 182 0.41 -8.72 -13.54
CA GLU A 182 0.24 -10.19 -13.58
C GLU A 182 -0.34 -10.75 -12.27
N ALA A 183 -0.17 -10.05 -11.15
CA ALA A 183 -0.52 -10.55 -9.83
C ALA A 183 -1.94 -10.21 -9.38
N PHE A 184 -2.52 -9.14 -9.94
CA PHE A 184 -3.82 -8.60 -9.56
C PHE A 184 -4.92 -9.18 -10.46
N HIS A 185 -5.99 -9.68 -9.83
CA HIS A 185 -7.19 -10.12 -10.54
C HIS A 185 -8.44 -9.64 -9.81
N ILE A 186 -9.47 -9.27 -10.58
CA ILE A 186 -10.76 -8.84 -10.07
C ILE A 186 -11.90 -9.51 -10.84
N THR A 187 -12.96 -9.92 -10.13
CA THR A 187 -14.11 -10.60 -10.73
C THR A 187 -15.45 -10.02 -10.31
N GLU A 188 -16.45 -10.11 -11.17
CA GLU A 188 -17.88 -9.92 -10.85
C GLU A 188 -18.61 -11.27 -10.96
N ASP A 189 -19.16 -11.75 -9.84
CA ASP A 189 -19.81 -13.07 -9.73
C ASP A 189 -18.95 -14.22 -10.31
N GLY A 190 -17.63 -14.11 -10.17
CA GLY A 190 -16.66 -15.10 -10.67
C GLY A 190 -16.23 -14.92 -12.13
N VAL A 191 -16.74 -13.91 -12.84
CA VAL A 191 -16.26 -13.54 -14.19
C VAL A 191 -15.11 -12.55 -14.06
N LEU A 192 -13.96 -12.86 -14.67
CA LEU A 192 -12.78 -11.98 -14.69
C LEU A 192 -13.07 -10.67 -15.44
N ILE A 193 -12.69 -9.54 -14.85
CA ILE A 193 -12.90 -8.20 -15.42
C ILE A 193 -11.62 -7.33 -15.38
N ASP A 194 -10.45 -7.95 -15.37
CA ASP A 194 -9.14 -7.27 -15.35
C ASP A 194 -8.98 -6.27 -16.51
N ASP A 195 -9.57 -6.58 -17.68
CA ASP A 195 -9.50 -5.79 -18.90
C ASP A 195 -10.58 -4.70 -19.01
N GLN A 196 -11.42 -4.53 -17.98
CA GLN A 196 -12.50 -3.53 -17.94
C GLN A 196 -12.13 -2.29 -17.12
N GLY A 197 -10.84 -2.04 -16.92
CA GLY A 197 -10.35 -0.91 -16.15
C GLY A 197 -8.86 -0.70 -16.27
N THR A 198 -8.37 0.28 -15.52
CA THR A 198 -6.96 0.65 -15.44
C THR A 198 -6.42 0.37 -14.05
N LEU A 199 -5.28 -0.32 -13.99
CA LEU A 199 -4.53 -0.59 -12.77
C LEU A 199 -3.34 0.37 -12.67
N GLU A 200 -3.18 1.02 -11.53
CA GLU A 200 -2.12 1.99 -11.28
C GLU A 200 -1.54 1.81 -9.88
N VAL A 201 -0.23 2.04 -9.73
CA VAL A 201 0.41 2.17 -8.42
C VAL A 201 0.69 3.64 -8.16
N LEU A 202 0.16 4.15 -7.05
CA LEU A 202 0.17 5.56 -6.67
C LEU A 202 1.05 5.82 -5.44
N GLY A 203 1.32 7.10 -5.22
CA GLY A 203 2.06 7.57 -4.05
C GLY A 203 3.53 7.16 -4.11
N ASP A 204 4.03 6.59 -3.01
CA ASP A 204 5.39 6.07 -2.87
C ASP A 204 5.48 4.57 -3.17
N GLY A 205 4.66 4.07 -4.12
CA GLY A 205 4.62 2.65 -4.47
C GLY A 205 3.69 1.81 -3.58
N ARG A 206 2.98 2.42 -2.61
CA ARG A 206 2.22 1.70 -1.58
C ARG A 206 0.71 1.61 -1.78
N THR A 207 0.19 2.17 -2.87
CA THR A 207 -1.25 2.20 -3.12
C THR A 207 -1.54 1.67 -4.51
N ILE A 208 -2.20 0.53 -4.58
CA ILE A 208 -2.68 -0.05 -5.84
C ILE A 208 -4.11 0.44 -6.04
N ARG A 209 -4.38 1.08 -7.17
CA ARG A 209 -5.71 1.55 -7.58
C ARG A 209 -6.16 0.79 -8.83
N PHE A 210 -7.33 0.20 -8.77
CA PHE A 210 -8.05 -0.26 -9.96
C PHE A 210 -9.25 0.67 -10.20
N THR A 211 -9.33 1.25 -11.40
CA THR A 211 -10.45 2.10 -11.83
C THR A 211 -11.15 1.39 -12.99
N LYS A 212 -12.38 0.94 -12.78
CA LYS A 212 -13.19 0.31 -13.82
C LYS A 212 -13.69 1.39 -14.79
N ASP A 213 -13.70 1.09 -16.09
CA ASP A 213 -14.12 2.02 -17.16
C ASP A 213 -15.59 2.46 -17.02
N THR A 214 -16.38 1.64 -16.33
CA THR A 214 -17.77 1.88 -15.97
C THR A 214 -17.98 1.43 -14.52
N PRO A 215 -18.94 2.00 -13.78
CA PRO A 215 -19.29 1.49 -12.46
C PRO A 215 -19.44 -0.03 -12.40
N PHE A 216 -19.05 -0.64 -11.28
CA PHE A 216 -19.37 -2.02 -10.98
C PHE A 216 -20.88 -2.23 -11.12
N THR A 217 -21.23 -3.35 -11.73
CA THR A 217 -22.62 -3.70 -12.00
C THR A 217 -23.35 -3.86 -10.67
N GLU A 218 -24.60 -3.43 -10.60
CA GLU A 218 -25.42 -3.54 -9.39
C GLU A 218 -25.72 -4.99 -9.00
N ASN A 219 -25.95 -5.21 -7.70
CA ASN A 219 -26.25 -6.51 -7.11
C ASN A 219 -25.24 -7.62 -7.45
N ARG A 220 -23.95 -7.29 -7.47
CA ARG A 220 -22.85 -8.20 -7.77
C ARG A 220 -21.99 -8.49 -6.56
N TYR A 221 -21.42 -9.69 -6.56
CA TYR A 221 -20.32 -10.08 -5.68
C TYR A 221 -18.99 -9.80 -6.39
N VAL A 222 -18.29 -8.75 -5.94
CA VAL A 222 -16.99 -8.37 -6.50
C VAL A 222 -15.89 -9.03 -5.67
N GLN A 223 -14.99 -9.77 -6.31
CA GLN A 223 -13.86 -10.42 -5.64
C GLN A 223 -12.54 -9.87 -6.14
N ILE A 224 -11.59 -9.73 -5.22
CA ILE A 224 -10.26 -9.18 -5.47
C ILE A 224 -9.24 -10.23 -5.05
N PHE A 225 -8.23 -10.42 -5.88
CA PHE A 225 -7.09 -11.29 -5.63
C PHE A 225 -5.81 -10.52 -5.93
N LEU A 226 -4.85 -10.60 -5.02
CA LEU A 226 -3.48 -10.14 -5.27
C LEU A 226 -2.54 -11.26 -4.81
N SER A 227 -1.89 -11.89 -5.77
CA SER A 227 -1.06 -13.07 -5.52
C SER A 227 0.38 -12.70 -5.14
N SER A 228 1.16 -13.71 -4.76
CA SER A 228 2.58 -13.62 -4.45
C SER A 228 3.46 -13.39 -5.68
N ALA A 229 2.88 -13.27 -6.88
CA ALA A 229 3.58 -12.76 -8.05
C ALA A 229 3.88 -11.25 -7.91
N ALA A 230 3.09 -10.52 -7.11
CA ALA A 230 3.41 -9.15 -6.73
C ALA A 230 4.60 -9.16 -5.75
N THR A 231 5.61 -8.35 -6.02
CA THR A 231 6.81 -8.19 -5.18
C THR A 231 7.01 -6.76 -4.75
N ASP A 232 7.73 -6.55 -3.64
CA ASP A 232 8.32 -5.23 -3.38
C ASP A 232 9.47 -4.91 -4.34
N ASP A 233 10.01 -3.68 -4.22
CA ASP A 233 11.17 -3.22 -4.99
C ASP A 233 12.44 -4.08 -4.74
N SER A 234 12.43 -4.87 -3.66
CA SER A 234 13.50 -5.76 -3.21
C SER A 234 13.31 -7.21 -3.70
N GLY A 235 12.21 -7.51 -4.39
CA GLY A 235 11.86 -8.82 -4.93
C GLY A 235 11.22 -9.78 -3.93
N ASN A 236 10.83 -9.33 -2.73
CA ASN A 236 10.11 -10.18 -1.78
C ASN A 236 8.64 -10.34 -2.19
N PRO A 237 8.12 -11.58 -2.24
CA PRO A 237 6.75 -11.82 -2.67
C PRO A 237 5.73 -11.40 -1.61
N LEU A 238 4.66 -10.74 -2.04
CA LEU A 238 3.52 -10.36 -1.21
C LEU A 238 2.88 -11.59 -0.54
N ASN A 239 2.37 -11.40 0.68
CA ASN A 239 1.47 -12.35 1.32
C ASN A 239 0.13 -12.37 0.57
N ASN A 240 -0.16 -13.47 -0.14
CA ASN A 240 -1.40 -13.66 -0.91
C ASN A 240 -2.61 -13.03 -0.22
N TYR A 241 -3.30 -12.17 -0.94
CA TYR A 241 -4.46 -11.46 -0.45
C TYR A 241 -5.69 -11.80 -1.29
N ASN A 242 -6.81 -12.03 -0.62
CA ASN A 242 -8.11 -12.17 -1.25
C ASN A 242 -9.16 -11.46 -0.40
N ALA A 243 -10.11 -10.80 -1.08
CA ALA A 243 -11.14 -10.03 -0.44
C ALA A 243 -12.36 -9.88 -1.36
N TYR A 244 -13.42 -9.30 -0.83
CA TYR A 244 -14.64 -9.08 -1.60
C TYR A 244 -15.42 -7.88 -1.09
N PHE A 245 -16.38 -7.41 -1.90
CA PHE A 245 -17.47 -6.53 -1.48
C PHE A 245 -18.72 -6.83 -2.33
N ARG A 246 -19.88 -6.27 -1.95
CA ARG A 246 -21.13 -6.40 -2.70
C ARG A 246 -21.65 -5.04 -3.17
N THR A 247 -21.96 -4.93 -4.46
CA THR A 247 -22.65 -3.73 -4.97
C THR A 247 -24.12 -3.74 -4.55
N GLY A 248 -24.69 -2.54 -4.41
CA GLY A 248 -26.10 -2.31 -4.10
C GLY A 248 -26.96 -2.27 -5.36
N VAL A 249 -28.20 -1.81 -5.19
CA VAL A 249 -29.19 -1.60 -6.27
C VAL A 249 -29.66 -0.16 -6.24
N SER A 250 -29.63 0.54 -7.38
CA SER A 250 -30.31 1.83 -7.58
C SER A 250 -31.68 1.55 -8.19
N GLY A 251 -32.62 1.27 -7.30
CA GLY A 251 -34.02 1.16 -7.68
C GLY A 251 -34.85 1.75 -6.56
N ASP A 252 -35.92 2.44 -6.96
CA ASP A 252 -37.17 2.43 -6.21
C ASP A 252 -37.39 0.98 -5.75
N LEU A 253 -37.55 0.75 -4.45
CA LEU A 253 -37.52 -0.60 -3.91
C LEU A 253 -38.85 -1.26 -4.25
N VAL A 254 -39.02 -1.69 -5.51
CA VAL A 254 -40.35 -1.96 -6.09
C VAL A 254 -41.18 -2.87 -5.20
N GLY A 255 -42.36 -2.40 -4.79
CA GLY A 255 -43.26 -3.11 -3.88
C GLY A 255 -42.81 -3.09 -2.41
N THR A 256 -41.93 -2.16 -2.02
CA THR A 256 -41.61 -1.86 -0.64
C THR A 256 -41.94 -0.40 -0.33
N ARG A 257 -42.43 -0.17 0.88
CA ARG A 257 -43.02 1.11 1.28
C ARG A 257 -41.95 2.09 1.76
N PRO A 258 -42.16 3.41 1.54
CA PRO A 258 -41.25 4.42 2.04
C PRO A 258 -41.24 4.43 3.56
N ASN A 259 -40.05 4.35 4.14
CA ASN A 259 -39.84 4.41 5.57
C ASN A 259 -38.91 5.57 5.94
N ILE A 260 -39.04 6.07 7.16
CA ILE A 260 -38.22 7.18 7.66
C ILE A 260 -37.03 6.60 8.41
N SER A 261 -35.84 6.96 7.95
CA SER A 261 -34.57 6.58 8.55
C SER A 261 -34.14 7.56 9.66
N ALA A 262 -34.43 8.85 9.51
CA ALA A 262 -34.02 9.88 10.49
C ALA A 262 -34.82 11.18 10.36
N TYR A 263 -34.79 12.00 11.44
CA TYR A 263 -35.36 13.35 11.49
C TYR A 263 -34.32 14.37 11.97
N TYR A 264 -34.46 15.60 11.50
CA TYR A 264 -33.89 16.78 12.14
C TYR A 264 -34.96 17.90 12.20
N PRO A 265 -35.16 18.58 13.33
CA PRO A 265 -34.65 18.24 14.65
C PRO A 265 -35.03 16.83 15.09
N GLY A 266 -34.18 16.22 15.93
CA GLY A 266 -34.44 14.91 16.49
C GLY A 266 -35.64 14.92 17.43
N ASN A 267 -36.20 13.74 17.70
CA ASN A 267 -37.32 13.60 18.62
C ASN A 267 -36.98 14.15 20.01
N SER A 268 -37.86 14.98 20.56
CA SER A 268 -37.69 15.67 21.84
C SER A 268 -36.52 16.67 21.89
N GLN A 269 -35.93 17.06 20.74
CA GLN A 269 -34.83 18.02 20.73
C GLN A 269 -35.31 19.37 21.28
N THR A 270 -34.49 20.00 22.11
CA THR A 270 -34.75 21.32 22.71
C THR A 270 -33.75 22.34 22.20
N GLY A 271 -34.04 23.64 22.39
CA GLY A 271 -33.13 24.71 21.99
C GLY A 271 -33.01 24.86 20.48
N VAL A 272 -34.00 24.40 19.71
CA VAL A 272 -34.04 24.59 18.26
C VAL A 272 -34.29 26.09 17.97
N PRO A 273 -33.56 26.73 17.06
CA PRO A 273 -33.81 28.13 16.74
C PRO A 273 -35.23 28.32 16.19
N VAL A 274 -35.76 29.54 16.25
CA VAL A 274 -37.14 29.84 15.82
C VAL A 274 -37.34 29.78 14.30
N ASN A 275 -36.27 29.71 13.51
CA ASN A 275 -36.28 29.61 12.05
C ASN A 275 -35.71 28.27 11.52
N PRO A 276 -36.11 27.09 12.03
CA PRO A 276 -35.45 25.84 11.69
C PRO A 276 -35.83 25.37 10.27
N ASN A 277 -34.87 24.80 9.56
CA ASN A 277 -35.18 23.88 8.46
C ASN A 277 -35.37 22.48 9.04
N LEU A 278 -36.52 21.86 8.78
CA LEU A 278 -36.80 20.49 9.20
C LEU A 278 -36.42 19.53 8.06
N PHE A 279 -35.83 18.40 8.41
CA PHE A 279 -35.40 17.38 7.46
C PHE A 279 -35.89 15.99 7.87
N VAL A 280 -36.29 15.19 6.88
CA VAL A 280 -36.70 13.80 7.07
C VAL A 280 -36.01 12.95 6.00
N LEU A 281 -35.19 12.00 6.43
CA LEU A 281 -34.49 11.08 5.53
C LEU A 281 -35.37 9.85 5.31
N TYR A 282 -35.71 9.58 4.06
CA TYR A 282 -36.47 8.40 3.64
C TYR A 282 -35.55 7.27 3.12
N THR A 283 -36.07 6.05 3.10
CA THR A 283 -35.39 4.88 2.53
C THR A 283 -35.28 4.92 1.02
N GLU A 284 -36.19 5.63 0.36
CA GLU A 284 -36.32 5.70 -1.10
C GLU A 284 -36.94 7.02 -1.56
N ALA A 285 -37.07 7.18 -2.88
CA ALA A 285 -37.62 8.38 -3.50
C ALA A 285 -39.13 8.47 -3.26
N LEU A 286 -39.64 9.68 -3.06
CA LEU A 286 -41.07 9.95 -2.84
C LEU A 286 -41.74 10.51 -4.10
N ASP A 287 -43.02 10.18 -4.32
CA ASP A 287 -43.84 10.90 -5.29
C ASP A 287 -44.17 12.29 -4.74
N SER A 288 -43.53 13.30 -5.34
CA SER A 288 -43.73 14.71 -5.04
C SER A 288 -45.18 15.17 -5.11
N ALA A 289 -46.05 14.51 -5.89
CA ALA A 289 -47.47 14.86 -5.98
C ALA A 289 -48.22 14.59 -4.66
N THR A 290 -47.71 13.67 -3.83
CA THR A 290 -48.31 13.34 -2.53
C THR A 290 -47.80 14.22 -1.38
N LEU A 291 -46.76 15.03 -1.60
CA LEU A 291 -46.15 15.92 -0.59
C LEU A 291 -46.92 17.26 -0.43
N THR A 292 -48.23 17.16 -0.27
CA THR A 292 -49.13 18.31 -0.12
C THR A 292 -49.18 18.83 1.32
N SER A 293 -49.71 20.03 1.53
CA SER A 293 -49.95 20.60 2.88
C SER A 293 -50.94 19.81 3.73
N ALA A 294 -51.71 18.88 3.13
CA ALA A 294 -52.56 17.95 3.88
C ALA A 294 -51.76 16.76 4.42
N ASN A 295 -50.69 16.37 3.70
CA ASN A 295 -49.88 15.20 4.01
C ASN A 295 -48.61 15.52 4.80
N VAL A 296 -48.10 16.75 4.71
CA VAL A 296 -46.94 17.24 5.45
C VAL A 296 -47.36 18.47 6.25
N ARG A 297 -47.47 18.34 7.57
CA ARG A 297 -48.00 19.38 8.46
C ARG A 297 -47.04 19.68 9.59
N LEU A 298 -46.66 20.93 9.73
CA LEU A 298 -46.03 21.44 10.95
C LEU A 298 -47.12 21.97 11.89
N GLN A 299 -47.16 21.52 13.14
CA GLN A 299 -48.25 21.81 14.06
C GLN A 299 -47.74 22.38 15.38
N ASN A 300 -48.35 23.46 15.86
CA ASN A 300 -48.08 24.01 17.20
C ASN A 300 -48.88 23.22 18.24
N ALA A 301 -48.22 22.39 19.05
CA ALA A 301 -48.90 21.56 20.03
C ALA A 301 -49.44 22.35 21.23
N ASP A 302 -48.86 23.52 21.51
CA ASP A 302 -49.26 24.35 22.64
C ASP A 302 -50.42 25.29 22.27
N ASN A 303 -50.71 25.42 20.96
CA ASN A 303 -51.91 26.02 20.41
C ASN A 303 -52.88 24.95 19.84
N GLY A 304 -53.08 23.85 20.56
CA GLY A 304 -54.09 22.84 20.20
C GLY A 304 -53.85 22.12 18.88
N PHE A 305 -52.57 21.94 18.48
CA PHE A 305 -52.15 21.33 17.21
C PHE A 305 -52.62 22.12 15.96
N SER A 306 -52.66 23.45 16.07
CA SER A 306 -52.92 24.32 14.91
C SER A 306 -51.81 24.19 13.87
N ASP A 307 -52.18 24.12 12.59
CA ASP A 307 -51.21 24.07 11.50
C ASP A 307 -50.45 25.39 11.34
N VAL A 308 -49.13 25.27 11.19
CA VAL A 308 -48.22 26.35 10.84
C VAL A 308 -48.01 26.29 9.32
N PRO A 309 -48.20 27.41 8.60
CA PRO A 309 -47.84 27.48 7.18
C PRO A 309 -46.38 27.09 6.96
N SER A 310 -46.15 26.13 6.06
CA SER A 310 -44.82 25.62 5.75
C SER A 310 -44.77 25.07 4.33
N THR A 311 -43.62 25.17 3.71
CA THR A 311 -43.35 24.63 2.37
C THR A 311 -42.53 23.35 2.45
N ALA A 312 -42.96 22.31 1.75
CA ALA A 312 -42.26 21.03 1.65
C ALA A 312 -41.60 20.86 0.26
N SER A 313 -40.37 20.34 0.23
CA SER A 313 -39.64 20.01 -0.99
C SER A 313 -38.82 18.74 -0.80
N PHE A 314 -38.72 17.89 -1.82
CA PHE A 314 -38.01 16.62 -1.74
C PHE A 314 -36.83 16.56 -2.71
N ASP A 315 -35.68 16.11 -2.23
CA ASP A 315 -34.51 15.82 -3.03
C ASP A 315 -34.39 14.29 -3.23
N ALA A 316 -34.73 13.84 -4.43
CA ALA A 316 -34.68 12.42 -4.80
C ALA A 316 -33.26 11.87 -4.95
N SER A 317 -32.23 12.73 -5.03
CA SER A 317 -30.85 12.23 -4.99
C SER A 317 -30.55 11.71 -3.59
N THR A 318 -30.81 12.52 -2.55
CA THR A 318 -30.48 12.23 -1.15
C THR A 318 -31.61 11.57 -0.34
N ASN A 319 -32.77 11.31 -0.96
CA ASN A 319 -34.02 10.89 -0.31
C ASN A 319 -34.42 11.78 0.87
N LEU A 320 -34.19 13.09 0.73
CA LEU A 320 -34.33 14.05 1.82
C LEU A 320 -35.55 14.96 1.60
N LEU A 321 -36.55 14.84 2.48
CA LEU A 321 -37.66 15.78 2.57
C LEU A 321 -37.24 16.96 3.43
N LYS A 322 -37.34 18.18 2.89
CA LYS A 322 -37.14 19.44 3.60
C LYS A 322 -38.48 20.13 3.82
N VAL A 323 -38.72 20.57 5.05
CA VAL A 323 -39.90 21.38 5.43
C VAL A 323 -39.44 22.68 6.06
N VAL A 324 -39.92 23.81 5.52
CA VAL A 324 -39.52 25.15 5.95
C VAL A 324 -40.76 25.90 6.43
N PRO A 325 -40.82 26.35 7.69
CA PRO A 325 -41.87 27.27 8.15
C PRO A 325 -41.84 28.56 7.33
N ASP A 326 -43.01 29.07 6.92
CA ASP A 326 -43.08 30.30 6.11
C ASP A 326 -42.75 31.55 6.94
N THR A 327 -42.88 31.46 8.26
CA THR A 327 -42.52 32.48 9.25
C THR A 327 -41.80 31.88 10.44
N ASP A 328 -41.11 32.70 11.22
CA ASP A 328 -40.51 32.29 12.50
C ASP A 328 -41.56 31.64 13.40
N LEU A 329 -41.12 30.59 14.10
CA LEU A 329 -41.90 29.88 15.10
C LEU A 329 -41.90 30.63 16.44
N ASP A 330 -42.88 30.35 17.28
CA ASP A 330 -42.96 30.91 18.63
C ASP A 330 -41.83 30.34 19.51
N ALA A 331 -41.29 31.15 20.42
CA ALA A 331 -40.26 30.74 21.38
C ALA A 331 -40.83 29.80 22.46
N ASP A 332 -39.98 28.98 23.08
CA ASP A 332 -40.34 28.01 24.14
C ASP A 332 -41.56 27.13 23.82
N THR A 333 -41.76 26.80 22.55
CA THR A 333 -42.99 26.18 22.05
C THR A 333 -42.70 24.82 21.44
N ARG A 334 -43.60 23.86 21.71
CA ARG A 334 -43.51 22.51 21.16
C ARG A 334 -44.19 22.41 19.80
N TYR A 335 -43.43 21.97 18.80
CA TYR A 335 -43.94 21.72 17.45
C TYR A 335 -43.86 20.25 17.08
N TYR A 336 -44.87 19.77 16.35
CA TYR A 336 -44.90 18.45 15.73
C TYR A 336 -44.77 18.57 14.22
N LEU A 337 -43.85 17.80 13.63
CA LEU A 337 -43.90 17.51 12.20
C LEU A 337 -44.71 16.22 12.03
N TRP A 338 -45.91 16.34 11.48
CA TRP A 338 -46.82 15.24 11.19
C TRP A 338 -46.82 14.92 9.70
N LEU A 339 -46.64 13.63 9.39
CA LEU A 339 -46.53 13.08 8.04
C LEU A 339 -47.63 12.03 7.86
N SER A 340 -48.49 12.21 6.86
CA SER A 340 -49.61 11.32 6.59
C SER A 340 -49.16 9.91 6.19
N GLY A 341 -50.05 8.93 6.40
CA GLY A 341 -49.88 7.59 5.82
C GLY A 341 -50.12 7.53 4.31
N ASP A 342 -50.66 8.60 3.72
CA ASP A 342 -50.96 8.74 2.29
C ASP A 342 -49.79 9.33 1.47
N ILE A 343 -48.62 9.52 2.08
CA ILE A 343 -47.38 9.78 1.32
C ILE A 343 -47.02 8.49 0.57
N GLU A 344 -46.75 8.61 -0.72
CA GLU A 344 -46.40 7.51 -1.63
C GLU A 344 -44.95 7.68 -2.11
N ASP A 345 -44.28 6.57 -2.41
CA ASP A 345 -43.05 6.53 -3.19
C ASP A 345 -43.34 6.68 -4.70
N THR A 346 -42.30 6.55 -5.53
CA THR A 346 -42.44 6.74 -6.98
C THR A 346 -43.13 5.59 -7.71
N ASP A 347 -43.34 4.43 -7.08
CA ASP A 347 -44.09 3.30 -7.66
C ASP A 347 -45.53 3.17 -7.12
N GLY A 348 -45.90 4.01 -6.15
CA GLY A 348 -47.25 4.18 -5.64
C GLY A 348 -47.52 3.45 -4.31
N ASP A 349 -46.48 2.94 -3.66
CA ASP A 349 -46.58 2.30 -2.36
C ASP A 349 -46.71 3.34 -1.23
N ARG A 350 -47.75 3.17 -0.42
CA ARG A 350 -48.05 4.10 0.69
C ARG A 350 -47.18 3.85 1.92
N GLN A 351 -46.82 4.93 2.63
CA GLN A 351 -46.27 4.86 3.99
C GLN A 351 -47.21 4.12 4.98
N ASN A 352 -48.52 4.04 4.66
CA ASN A 352 -49.57 3.26 5.32
C ASN A 352 -49.96 3.67 6.75
N SER A 353 -49.16 4.50 7.41
CA SER A 353 -49.45 4.99 8.74
C SER A 353 -48.81 6.35 8.94
N ALA A 354 -49.50 7.22 9.68
CA ALA A 354 -48.95 8.52 9.99
C ALA A 354 -47.66 8.40 10.83
N ARG A 355 -46.74 9.31 10.61
CA ARG A 355 -45.49 9.44 11.37
C ARG A 355 -45.44 10.84 11.96
N ALA A 356 -44.91 10.96 13.17
CA ALA A 356 -44.73 12.25 13.78
C ALA A 356 -43.47 12.28 14.64
N THR A 357 -42.77 13.40 14.59
CA THR A 357 -41.69 13.77 15.51
C THR A 357 -42.01 15.12 16.12
N TYR A 358 -41.41 15.44 17.25
CA TYR A 358 -41.58 16.75 17.88
C TYR A 358 -40.28 17.32 18.43
N PHE A 359 -40.25 18.65 18.55
CA PHE A 359 -39.13 19.42 19.09
C PHE A 359 -39.64 20.66 19.83
N TYR A 360 -38.75 21.32 20.56
CA TYR A 360 -39.00 22.57 21.27
C TYR A 360 -38.09 23.67 20.73
N THR A 361 -38.70 24.82 20.41
CA THR A 361 -37.93 26.02 20.08
C THR A 361 -37.21 26.58 21.31
N ALA A 362 -36.14 27.33 21.09
CA ALA A 362 -35.35 27.92 22.16
C ALA A 362 -36.19 28.93 22.97
N ALA A 363 -36.04 28.91 24.29
CA ALA A 363 -36.83 29.75 25.19
C ALA A 363 -36.51 31.24 25.07
N ASP A 364 -35.30 31.58 24.61
CA ASP A 364 -34.85 32.95 24.36
C ASP A 364 -35.30 33.48 22.99
N GLY A 365 -35.97 32.66 22.17
CA GLY A 365 -36.39 33.01 20.82
C GLY A 365 -35.22 33.24 19.86
N SER A 366 -34.05 32.64 20.15
CA SER A 366 -32.87 32.82 19.33
C SER A 366 -33.14 32.40 17.88
N ARG A 367 -32.73 33.26 16.95
CA ARG A 367 -32.73 33.00 15.53
C ARG A 367 -31.33 32.59 15.08
N ASP A 368 -31.25 31.65 14.17
CA ASP A 368 -29.99 31.22 13.59
C ASP A 368 -29.85 31.74 12.15
N ASP A 369 -29.14 32.85 11.99
CA ASP A 369 -28.90 33.52 10.71
C ASP A 369 -27.40 33.56 10.35
N ARG A 370 -26.55 32.84 11.08
CA ARG A 370 -25.11 32.78 10.82
C ARG A 370 -24.81 31.52 10.03
N GLN A 371 -23.86 31.62 9.11
CA GLN A 371 -23.33 30.43 8.44
C GLN A 371 -22.29 29.75 9.33
N PRO A 372 -22.15 28.42 9.26
CA PRO A 372 -21.15 27.70 10.02
C PRO A 372 -19.76 28.11 9.57
N THR A 373 -18.86 28.30 10.55
CA THR A 373 -17.46 28.63 10.33
C THR A 373 -16.58 27.48 10.75
N VAL A 374 -15.62 27.14 9.89
CA VAL A 374 -14.62 26.11 10.19
C VAL A 374 -13.57 26.70 11.15
N LEU A 375 -13.49 26.17 12.36
CA LEU A 375 -12.52 26.54 13.39
C LEU A 375 -11.18 25.82 13.24
N ALA A 376 -11.20 24.58 12.75
CA ALA A 376 -9.99 23.79 12.54
C ALA A 376 -10.20 22.72 11.47
N GLN A 377 -9.12 22.38 10.75
CA GLN A 377 -9.09 21.34 9.73
C GLN A 377 -7.87 20.45 9.89
N SER A 378 -8.06 19.16 9.60
CA SER A 378 -6.99 18.18 9.46
C SER A 378 -7.22 17.38 8.17
N PRO A 379 -6.26 17.34 7.24
CA PRO A 379 -5.08 18.19 7.15
C PRO A 379 -5.40 19.69 7.16
N THR A 380 -4.42 20.50 7.53
CA THR A 380 -4.55 21.96 7.55
C THR A 380 -4.59 22.53 6.14
N SER A 381 -5.26 23.67 5.97
CA SER A 381 -5.41 24.34 4.67
C SER A 381 -4.05 24.66 4.03
N GLY A 382 -3.89 24.31 2.76
CA GLY A 382 -2.67 24.53 1.99
C GLY A 382 -1.59 23.45 2.16
N GLN A 383 -1.82 22.37 2.93
CA GLN A 383 -0.87 21.25 2.96
C GLN A 383 -0.76 20.56 1.61
N THR A 384 0.48 20.42 1.13
CA THR A 384 0.84 19.59 -0.02
C THR A 384 1.36 18.24 0.45
N ASN A 385 1.37 17.24 -0.45
CA ASN A 385 1.90 15.90 -0.18
C ASN A 385 1.24 15.18 1.01
N VAL A 386 -0.07 15.40 1.19
CA VAL A 386 -0.88 14.63 2.15
C VAL A 386 -0.97 13.19 1.66
N GLY A 387 -0.64 12.23 2.53
CA GLY A 387 -0.72 10.81 2.20
C GLY A 387 -2.14 10.39 1.82
N VAL A 388 -2.25 9.54 0.80
CA VAL A 388 -3.54 9.08 0.23
C VAL A 388 -4.44 8.32 1.21
N ASN A 389 -3.88 7.79 2.30
CA ASN A 389 -4.60 7.12 3.41
C ASN A 389 -4.98 8.05 4.57
N THR A 390 -4.90 9.37 4.38
CA THR A 390 -5.23 10.34 5.43
C THR A 390 -6.73 10.36 5.74
N MET A 391 -7.07 10.46 7.03
CA MET A 391 -8.41 10.83 7.48
C MET A 391 -8.57 12.34 7.49
N TYR A 392 -9.72 12.83 7.02
CA TYR A 392 -10.02 14.25 7.00
C TYR A 392 -10.94 14.59 8.17
N ALA A 393 -10.79 15.77 8.76
CA ALA A 393 -11.68 16.26 9.78
C ALA A 393 -11.82 17.78 9.69
N SER A 394 -13.03 18.26 9.95
CA SER A 394 -13.34 19.68 10.12
C SER A 394 -14.09 19.89 11.43
N ARG A 395 -13.68 20.93 12.17
CA ARG A 395 -14.38 21.42 13.37
C ARG A 395 -15.09 22.71 13.03
N TYR A 396 -16.36 22.81 13.41
CA TYR A 396 -17.22 23.96 13.19
C TYR A 396 -17.48 24.70 14.52
N ASP A 397 -17.87 25.97 14.43
CA ASP A 397 -18.25 26.79 15.59
C ASP A 397 -19.66 26.49 16.11
N GLU A 398 -20.43 25.68 15.38
CA GLU A 398 -21.78 25.26 15.71
C GLU A 398 -22.08 23.82 15.27
N ASN A 399 -23.23 23.30 15.72
CA ASN A 399 -23.62 21.93 15.44
C ASN A 399 -24.06 21.79 13.98
N MET A 400 -23.44 20.86 13.26
CA MET A 400 -23.83 20.56 11.88
C MET A 400 -25.01 19.59 11.85
N ASN A 401 -25.90 19.73 10.86
CA ASN A 401 -26.97 18.76 10.63
C ASN A 401 -26.42 17.56 9.82
N PRO A 402 -26.38 16.34 10.38
CA PRO A 402 -25.85 15.18 9.67
C PRO A 402 -26.64 14.81 8.42
N LEU A 403 -27.94 15.12 8.35
CA LEU A 403 -28.79 14.71 7.22
C LEU A 403 -28.54 15.51 5.94
N THR A 404 -27.88 16.66 6.05
CA THR A 404 -27.60 17.55 4.90
C THR A 404 -26.20 17.36 4.33
N PHE A 405 -25.42 16.43 4.89
CA PHE A 405 -24.16 16.05 4.27
C PHE A 405 -24.49 15.15 3.09
N ASP A 406 -23.99 15.52 1.93
CA ASP A 406 -24.00 14.63 0.79
C ASP A 406 -23.07 13.45 1.13
N TYR A 407 -23.66 12.33 1.52
CA TYR A 407 -22.92 11.09 1.71
C TYR A 407 -22.55 10.45 0.36
N GLY A 408 -22.93 11.06 -0.77
CA GLY A 408 -22.91 10.52 -2.10
C GLY A 408 -24.06 9.55 -2.30
N THR A 409 -24.84 9.76 -3.36
CA THR A 409 -25.83 8.79 -3.83
C THR A 409 -25.32 8.14 -5.10
N GLY A 410 -25.43 6.83 -5.20
CA GLY A 410 -24.83 6.09 -6.32
C GLY A 410 -23.31 6.31 -6.42
N SER A 411 -22.82 6.51 -7.65
CA SER A 411 -21.40 6.52 -8.04
C SER A 411 -20.48 7.51 -7.34
N GLN A 412 -21.01 8.36 -6.46
CA GLN A 412 -20.26 9.42 -5.79
C GLN A 412 -20.12 9.22 -4.29
N ARG A 413 -20.43 8.03 -3.74
CA ARG A 413 -20.20 7.67 -2.32
C ARG A 413 -18.71 7.55 -1.99
N ARG A 414 -17.95 8.64 -2.16
CA ARG A 414 -16.50 8.71 -2.00
C ARG A 414 -16.09 9.06 -0.58
N PHE A 415 -17.04 9.36 0.31
CA PHE A 415 -16.77 9.67 1.71
C PHE A 415 -17.87 9.15 2.66
N ASN A 416 -17.45 8.66 3.83
CA ASN A 416 -18.33 8.49 4.98
C ASN A 416 -18.08 9.64 5.96
N ALA A 417 -19.13 10.36 6.36
CA ALA A 417 -19.03 11.41 7.38
C ALA A 417 -19.43 10.86 8.76
N GLN A 418 -18.56 11.04 9.74
CA GLN A 418 -18.79 10.69 11.14
C GLN A 418 -18.84 11.97 11.96
N PHE A 419 -19.82 12.05 12.87
CA PHE A 419 -20.06 13.23 13.68
C PHE A 419 -19.69 12.95 15.14
N SER A 420 -19.04 13.92 15.77
CA SER A 420 -18.71 13.88 17.20
C SER A 420 -18.85 15.26 17.81
N GLU A 421 -18.81 15.35 19.15
CA GLU A 421 -18.90 16.62 19.88
C GLU A 421 -20.16 17.40 19.52
N ASN A 422 -21.34 16.77 19.69
CA ASN A 422 -22.65 17.32 19.29
C ASN A 422 -22.70 17.78 17.82
N ASN A 423 -22.07 17.01 16.93
CA ASN A 423 -21.98 17.31 15.49
C ASN A 423 -21.16 18.56 15.13
N GLN A 424 -20.36 19.11 16.06
CA GLN A 424 -19.43 20.20 15.75
C GLN A 424 -18.14 19.70 15.08
N VAL A 425 -17.84 18.40 15.17
CA VAL A 425 -16.69 17.79 14.48
C VAL A 425 -17.19 16.77 13.49
N VAL A 426 -16.81 16.96 12.22
CA VAL A 426 -17.12 16.06 11.10
C VAL A 426 -15.82 15.43 10.63
N ARG A 427 -15.74 14.10 10.70
CA ARG A 427 -14.62 13.31 10.16
C ARG A 427 -15.07 12.66 8.86
N TYR A 428 -14.26 12.77 7.82
CA TYR A 428 -14.49 12.11 6.54
C TYR A 428 -13.49 10.98 6.37
N GLU A 429 -14.02 9.78 6.21
CA GLU A 429 -13.25 8.65 5.73
C GLU A 429 -13.38 8.59 4.22
N ARG A 430 -12.27 8.74 3.51
CA ARG A 430 -12.23 8.55 2.06
C ARG A 430 -12.53 7.09 1.74
N LEU A 431 -13.50 6.88 0.84
CA LEU A 431 -13.99 5.58 0.35
C LEU A 431 -13.61 5.35 -1.13
N GLY A 432 -12.83 6.25 -1.75
CA GLY A 432 -12.34 6.19 -3.13
C GLY A 432 -11.72 7.54 -3.54
N THR A 433 -11.05 7.63 -4.69
CA THR A 433 -10.42 8.88 -5.14
C THR A 433 -11.33 9.88 -5.77
#